data_AF-A0A804IDX7-F1
#
_entry.id   AF-A0A804IDX7-F1
#
_cell.length_a   1.000
_cell.length_b   1.000
_cell.length_c   1.000
_cell.angle_alpha   90.00
_cell.angle_beta   90.00
_cell.angle_gamma   90.00
#
_symmetry.space_group_name_H-M   'P 1'
#
loop_
_entity.id
_entity.type
_entity.pdbx_description
1 polymer ?
#
loop_
_entity_poly.entity_id
_entity_poly.type
_entity_poly.pdbx_seq_one_letter_code
_entity_poly.pdbx_strand_id
1 'polypeptide(L)'
;MDAGGVGGAGDGCFEKMETEEERTELLRDRFRLSVISIADAEAKKLGMQVAEPVVACIADLAFKFTEQLAKDVELFAYHAGRKSVNVKDVILSAHRNDHLTSLLRSFSQELRDKEPKTERKRKKSSEKGETSVPS
;
A
#
# COMPACT_ATOMS: atom_id res chain seq x y z
N MET A 1 -19.89 -41.15 -51.89
CA MET A 1 -20.82 -41.06 -50.75
C MET A 1 -20.07 -41.65 -49.58
N ASP A 2 -19.72 -40.96 -48.51
CA ASP A 2 -20.00 -39.59 -48.08
C ASP A 2 -19.01 -39.27 -46.94
N ALA A 3 -18.89 -37.98 -46.64
CA ALA A 3 -18.19 -37.28 -45.56
C ALA A 3 -17.77 -38.13 -44.33
N GLY A 4 -16.58 -37.93 -43.77
CA GLY A 4 -16.18 -36.68 -43.13
C GLY A 4 -16.38 -36.82 -41.61
N GLY A 5 -15.29 -36.77 -40.85
CA GLY A 5 -15.31 -36.92 -39.40
C GLY A 5 -14.03 -36.37 -38.78
N VAL A 6 -13.94 -35.04 -38.75
CA VAL A 6 -12.88 -34.27 -38.11
C VAL A 6 -13.01 -34.44 -36.59
N GLY A 7 -12.09 -35.17 -35.97
CA GLY A 7 -11.94 -35.23 -34.52
C GLY A 7 -10.96 -34.15 -34.07
N GLY A 8 -11.48 -33.11 -33.42
CA GLY A 8 -10.75 -31.89 -33.08
C GLY A 8 -9.51 -32.11 -32.23
N ALA A 9 -8.46 -31.38 -32.58
CA ALA A 9 -7.38 -31.06 -31.66
C ALA A 9 -7.99 -30.30 -30.48
N GLY A 10 -7.96 -30.90 -29.29
CA GLY A 10 -8.16 -30.17 -28.06
C GLY A 10 -7.05 -29.15 -27.93
N ASP A 11 -7.35 -27.90 -28.29
CA ASP A 11 -6.62 -26.74 -27.83
C ASP A 11 -6.87 -26.63 -26.33
N GLY A 12 -6.12 -27.43 -25.57
CA GLY A 12 -6.02 -27.27 -24.14
C GLY A 12 -5.35 -25.93 -23.90
N CYS A 13 -6.18 -24.90 -23.69
CA CYS A 13 -5.77 -23.63 -23.15
C CYS A 13 -5.03 -23.91 -21.83
N PHE A 14 -3.70 -24.01 -21.93
CA PHE A 14 -2.82 -24.15 -20.79
C PHE A 14 -2.86 -22.78 -20.10
N GLU A 15 -3.80 -22.60 -19.17
CA GLU A 15 -3.68 -21.55 -18.18
C GLU A 15 -2.36 -21.77 -17.47
N LYS A 16 -1.33 -21.02 -17.86
CA LYS A 16 -0.08 -20.94 -17.13
C LYS A 16 -0.45 -20.48 -15.74
N MET A 17 -0.43 -21.42 -14.81
CA MET A 17 -0.42 -21.14 -13.39
C MET A 17 0.88 -20.36 -13.15
N GLU A 18 0.78 -19.02 -13.14
CA GLU A 18 1.91 -18.16 -12.82
C GLU A 18 2.54 -18.68 -11.53
N THR A 19 3.83 -19.00 -11.59
CA THR A 19 4.52 -19.49 -10.41
C THR A 19 4.71 -18.33 -9.44
N GLU A 20 4.75 -18.61 -8.14
CA GLU A 20 5.09 -17.60 -7.13
C GLU A 20 6.43 -16.91 -7.48
N GLU A 21 7.37 -17.65 -8.08
CA GLU A 21 8.64 -17.10 -8.58
C GLU A 21 8.42 -16.06 -9.69
N GLU A 22 7.68 -16.39 -10.75
CA GLU A 22 7.35 -15.45 -11.84
C GLU A 22 6.67 -14.18 -11.31
N ARG A 23 5.75 -14.33 -10.35
CA ARG A 23 5.09 -13.20 -9.70
C ARG A 23 6.06 -12.35 -8.89
N THR A 24 6.99 -12.97 -8.16
CA THR A 24 7.99 -12.23 -7.38
C THR A 24 8.98 -11.49 -8.26
N GLU A 25 9.35 -12.06 -9.41
CA GLU A 25 10.18 -11.40 -10.42
C GLU A 25 9.48 -10.18 -11.00
N LEU A 26 8.21 -10.33 -11.39
CA LEU A 26 7.40 -9.21 -11.87
C LEU A 26 7.30 -8.08 -10.84
N LEU A 27 7.10 -8.41 -9.56
CA LEU A 27 7.07 -7.41 -8.49
C LEU A 27 8.42 -6.71 -8.31
N ARG A 28 9.52 -7.46 -8.39
CA ARG A 28 10.88 -6.92 -8.28
C ARG A 28 11.18 -5.95 -9.42
N ASP A 29 10.79 -6.29 -10.65
CA ASP A 29 10.97 -5.44 -11.81
C ASP A 29 10.18 -4.12 -11.70
N ARG A 30 8.90 -4.21 -11.31
CA ARG A 30 8.06 -3.02 -11.06
C ARG A 30 8.62 -2.15 -9.94
N PHE A 31 9.13 -2.78 -8.88
CA PHE A 31 9.76 -2.09 -7.77
C PHE A 31 11.03 -1.35 -8.23
N ARG A 32 11.89 -2.01 -9.02
CA ARG A 32 13.11 -1.40 -9.59
C ARG A 32 12.77 -0.18 -10.44
N LEU A 33 11.76 -0.24 -11.31
CA LEU A 33 11.33 0.90 -12.11
C LEU A 33 10.89 2.10 -11.24
N SER A 34 10.21 1.84 -10.13
CA SER A 34 9.80 2.88 -9.18
C SER A 34 11.01 3.52 -8.50
N VAL A 35 11.99 2.71 -8.11
CA VAL A 35 13.24 3.19 -7.50
C VAL A 35 14.06 4.03 -8.48
N ILE A 36 14.18 3.61 -9.74
CA ILE A 36 14.82 4.40 -10.80
C ILE A 36 14.15 5.77 -10.93
N SER A 37 12.82 5.81 -11.02
CA SER A 37 12.06 7.06 -11.13
C SER A 37 12.32 8.02 -9.97
N ILE A 38 12.33 7.50 -8.73
CA ILE A 38 12.61 8.31 -7.53
C ILE A 38 14.06 8.80 -7.53
N ALA A 39 15.02 7.93 -7.81
CA ALA A 39 16.45 8.25 -7.81
C ALA A 39 16.78 9.31 -8.88
N ASP A 40 16.24 9.16 -10.09
CA ASP A 40 16.41 10.11 -11.17
C ASP A 40 15.75 11.45 -10.86
N ALA A 41 14.56 11.45 -10.28
CA ALA A 41 13.88 12.67 -9.87
C ALA A 41 14.71 13.45 -8.84
N GLU A 42 15.33 12.76 -7.89
CA GLU A 42 16.18 13.39 -6.88
C GLU A 42 17.51 13.87 -7.46
N ALA A 43 18.17 13.06 -8.29
CA ALA A 43 19.42 13.43 -8.95
C ALA A 43 19.24 14.65 -9.86
N LYS A 44 18.12 14.74 -10.58
CA LYS A 44 17.78 15.91 -11.41
C LYS A 44 17.65 17.20 -10.59
N LYS A 45 17.07 17.16 -9.39
CA LYS A 45 17.00 18.33 -8.49
C LYS A 45 18.39 18.83 -8.07
N LEU A 46 19.34 17.91 -7.97
CA LEU A 46 20.72 18.18 -7.60
C LEU A 46 21.63 18.49 -8.81
N GLY A 47 21.11 18.40 -10.04
CA GLY A 47 21.90 18.55 -11.27
C GLY A 47 22.90 17.41 -11.50
N MET A 48 22.61 16.22 -10.97
CA MET A 48 23.47 15.04 -11.00
C MET A 48 22.79 13.88 -11.75
N GLN A 49 23.56 12.83 -12.03
CA GLN A 49 23.05 11.54 -12.52
C GLN A 49 23.44 10.44 -11.54
N VAL A 50 22.61 9.41 -11.39
CA VAL A 50 22.92 8.25 -10.56
C VAL A 50 23.49 7.14 -11.44
N ALA A 51 24.60 6.55 -11.03
CA ALA A 51 25.18 5.43 -11.75
C ALA A 51 24.24 4.21 -11.68
N GLU A 52 24.07 3.50 -12.80
CA GLU A 52 23.15 2.36 -12.90
C GLU A 52 23.39 1.28 -11.82
N PRO A 53 24.64 0.86 -11.50
CA PRO A 53 24.88 -0.10 -10.43
C PRO A 53 24.39 0.39 -9.06
N VAL A 54 24.48 1.70 -8.79
CA VAL A 54 24.02 2.29 -7.53
C VAL A 54 22.50 2.20 -7.43
N VAL A 55 21.78 2.51 -8.50
CA VAL A 55 20.31 2.40 -8.52
C VAL A 55 19.86 0.94 -8.36
N ALA A 56 20.55 0.00 -9.00
CA ALA A 56 20.30 -1.43 -8.83
C ALA A 56 20.48 -1.87 -7.36
N CYS A 57 21.59 -1.46 -6.72
CA CYS A 57 21.82 -1.75 -5.31
C CYS A 57 20.75 -1.14 -4.39
N ILE A 58 20.30 0.10 -4.65
CA ILE A 58 19.23 0.73 -3.89
C ILE A 58 17.92 -0.05 -4.05
N ALA A 59 17.61 -0.49 -5.26
CA ALA A 59 16.41 -1.28 -5.53
C ALA A 59 16.41 -2.60 -4.76
N ASP A 60 17.52 -3.34 -4.77
CA ASP A 60 17.65 -4.59 -4.04
C ASP A 60 17.56 -4.39 -2.52
N LEU A 61 18.20 -3.35 -2.01
CA LEU A 61 18.18 -3.03 -0.57
C LEU A 61 16.77 -2.65 -0.12
N ALA A 62 16.08 -1.78 -0.87
CA ALA A 62 14.74 -1.34 -0.54
C ALA A 62 13.71 -2.47 -0.68
N PHE A 63 13.88 -3.39 -1.64
CA PHE A 63 13.03 -4.58 -1.77
C PHE A 63 13.19 -5.50 -0.55
N LYS A 64 14.43 -5.81 -0.15
CA LYS A 64 14.71 -6.59 1.08
C LYS A 64 14.18 -5.90 2.34
N PHE A 65 14.33 -4.59 2.42
CA PHE A 65 13.80 -3.81 3.54
C PHE A 65 12.28 -3.88 3.63
N THR A 66 11.59 -3.90 2.48
CA THR A 66 10.12 -4.01 2.42
C THR A 66 9.63 -5.32 3.04
N GLU A 67 10.35 -6.42 2.86
CA GLU A 67 10.01 -7.70 3.49
C GLU A 67 10.06 -7.62 5.02
N GLN A 68 11.14 -7.05 5.58
CA GLN A 68 11.25 -6.88 7.02
C GLN A 68 10.18 -5.91 7.55
N LEU A 69 9.97 -4.80 6.85
CA LEU A 69 8.96 -3.82 7.21
C LEU A 69 7.56 -4.45 7.24
N ALA A 70 7.22 -5.32 6.29
CA ALA A 70 5.93 -6.01 6.25
C ALA A 70 5.72 -6.90 7.49
N LYS A 71 6.75 -7.67 7.88
CA LYS A 71 6.73 -8.50 9.10
C LYS A 71 6.57 -7.65 10.36
N ASP A 72 7.29 -6.54 10.44
CA ASP A 72 7.26 -5.65 11.60
C ASP A 72 5.85 -5.03 11.78
N VAL A 73 5.26 -4.48 10.71
CA VAL A 73 3.92 -3.85 10.80
C VAL A 73 2.80 -4.86 11.07
N GLU A 74 2.93 -6.09 10.55
CA GLU A 74 2.04 -7.20 10.90
C GLU A 74 2.12 -7.52 12.40
N LEU A 75 3.35 -7.66 12.93
CA LEU A 75 3.58 -7.94 14.33
C LEU A 75 3.04 -6.82 15.24
N PHE A 76 3.20 -5.56 14.85
CA PHE A 76 2.65 -4.42 15.60
C PHE A 76 1.11 -4.43 15.65
N ALA A 77 0.47 -4.73 14.52
CA ALA A 77 -0.98 -4.87 14.48
C ALA A 77 -1.46 -6.04 15.35
N TYR A 78 -0.76 -7.18 15.26
CA TYR A 78 -1.05 -8.38 16.04
C TYR A 78 -0.88 -8.14 17.55
N HIS A 79 0.21 -7.49 17.97
CA HIS A 79 0.47 -7.13 19.37
C HIS A 79 -0.64 -6.22 19.95
N ALA A 80 -1.23 -5.38 19.09
CA ALA A 80 -2.38 -4.55 19.46
C ALA A 80 -3.74 -5.27 19.36
N GLY A 81 -3.76 -6.59 19.15
CA GLY A 81 -4.97 -7.41 19.03
C GLY A 81 -5.77 -7.18 17.74
N ARG A 82 -5.14 -6.65 16.68
CA ARG A 82 -5.79 -6.33 15.41
C ARG A 82 -5.30 -7.25 14.29
N LYS A 83 -6.17 -7.48 13.30
CA LYS A 83 -5.86 -8.21 12.06
C LYS A 83 -5.56 -7.29 10.86
N SER A 84 -5.67 -5.97 11.07
CA SER A 84 -5.49 -4.97 10.03
C SER A 84 -4.53 -3.90 10.54
N VAL A 85 -3.54 -3.58 9.71
CA VAL A 85 -2.51 -2.56 9.93
C VAL A 85 -3.13 -1.18 9.85
N ASN A 86 -2.74 -0.30 10.77
CA ASN A 86 -3.16 1.10 10.79
C ASN A 86 -1.96 2.05 10.74
N VAL A 87 -2.24 3.36 10.69
CA VAL A 87 -1.18 4.39 10.61
C VAL A 87 -0.27 4.40 11.84
N LYS A 88 -0.75 3.97 13.02
CA LYS A 88 0.09 3.89 14.23
C LYS A 88 1.16 2.80 14.10
N ASP A 89 0.86 1.69 13.43
CA ASP A 89 1.82 0.61 13.17
C ASP A 89 2.93 1.09 12.22
N VAL A 90 2.55 1.85 11.19
CA VAL A 90 3.49 2.45 10.25
C VAL A 90 4.37 3.50 10.93
N ILE A 91 3.82 4.33 11.82
CA ILE A 91 4.62 5.29 12.59
C ILE A 91 5.58 4.56 13.55
N LEU A 92 5.14 3.44 14.14
CA LEU A 92 5.95 2.66 15.07
C LEU A 92 7.16 2.01 14.38
N SER A 93 7.06 1.63 13.10
CA SER A 93 8.21 1.07 12.38
C SER A 93 9.40 2.05 12.28
N ALA A 94 9.14 3.35 12.34
CA ALA A 94 10.15 4.41 12.30
C ALA A 94 10.73 4.78 13.68
N HIS A 95 10.36 4.12 14.78
CA HIS A 95 10.72 4.50 16.15
C HIS A 95 12.23 4.65 16.44
N ARG A 96 13.10 4.05 15.62
CA ARG A 96 14.56 4.19 15.74
C ARG A 96 15.09 5.54 15.23
N ASN A 97 14.24 6.33 14.59
CA ASN A 97 14.58 7.64 14.04
C ASN A 97 13.47 8.64 14.39
N ASP A 98 13.75 9.48 15.38
CA ASP A 98 12.80 10.47 15.91
C ASP A 98 12.36 11.49 14.85
N HIS A 99 13.29 11.89 13.98
CA HIS A 99 12.99 12.82 12.89
C HIS A 99 12.03 12.19 11.88
N LEU A 100 12.29 10.96 11.45
CA LEU A 100 11.39 10.21 10.55
C LEU A 100 10.02 9.95 11.19
N THR A 101 10.01 9.58 12.47
CA THR A 101 8.77 9.40 13.24
C THR A 101 7.94 10.68 13.25
N SER A 102 8.58 11.84 13.43
CA SER A 102 7.92 13.14 13.42
C SER A 102 7.36 13.48 12.04
N LEU A 103 8.13 13.25 10.97
CA LEU A 103 7.66 13.45 9.59
C LEU A 103 6.42 12.58 9.27
N LEU A 104 6.43 11.31 9.65
CA LEU A 104 5.29 10.41 9.42
C LEU A 104 4.05 10.83 10.21
N ARG A 105 4.22 11.37 11.41
CA ARG A 105 3.10 11.92 12.21
C ARG A 105 2.49 13.14 11.53
N SER A 106 3.30 14.08 11.07
CA SER A 106 2.82 15.26 10.34
C SER A 106 2.10 14.87 9.05
N PHE A 107 2.68 13.95 8.27
CA PHE A 107 2.05 13.45 7.05
C PHE A 107 0.71 12.75 7.32
N SER A 108 0.60 11.97 8.41
CA SER A 108 -0.67 11.37 8.83
C SER A 108 -1.75 12.40 9.15
N GLN A 109 -1.39 13.57 9.69
CA GLN A 109 -2.35 14.62 10.00
C GLN A 109 -2.87 15.25 8.71
N GLU A 110 -1.98 15.57 7.76
CA GLU A 110 -2.35 16.12 6.47
C GLU A 110 -3.30 15.21 5.66
N LEU A 111 -3.12 13.89 5.74
CA LEU A 111 -4.02 12.94 5.07
C LEU A 111 -5.43 13.00 5.65
N ARG A 112 -5.56 13.14 6.98
CA ARG A 112 -6.87 13.24 7.65
C ARG A 112 -7.61 14.54 7.33
N ASP A 113 -6.86 15.60 7.06
CA ASP A 113 -7.43 16.90 6.70
C ASP A 113 -7.91 16.92 5.24
N LYS A 114 -7.33 16.07 4.39
CA LYS A 114 -7.68 15.91 2.96
C LYS A 114 -8.79 14.88 2.71
N GLU A 115 -9.07 13.97 3.66
CA GLU A 115 -10.20 13.06 3.55
C GLU A 115 -11.54 13.82 3.68
N PRO A 116 -12.48 13.69 2.71
CA PRO A 116 -13.80 14.26 2.85
C PRO A 116 -14.48 13.62 4.07
N LYS A 117 -14.82 14.43 5.07
CA LYS A 117 -15.57 14.01 6.26
C LYS A 117 -16.87 13.37 5.79
N THR A 118 -16.93 12.04 5.74
CA THR A 118 -18.19 11.33 5.60
C THR A 118 -19.05 11.72 6.79
N GLU A 119 -20.10 12.48 6.53
CA GLU A 119 -21.02 12.98 7.54
C GLU A 119 -21.55 11.81 8.37
N ARG A 120 -21.05 11.66 9.60
CA ARG A 120 -21.75 10.89 10.61
C ARG A 120 -23.00 11.67 10.98
N LYS A 121 -24.09 11.41 10.25
CA LYS A 121 -25.46 11.77 10.61
C LYS A 121 -25.87 10.99 11.87
N ARG A 122 -25.30 11.35 13.03
CA ARG A 122 -25.93 11.09 14.32
C ARG A 122 -27.14 12.02 14.40
N LYS A 123 -28.32 11.51 14.04
CA LYS A 123 -29.60 12.13 14.39
C LYS A 123 -29.60 12.35 15.91
N LYS A 124 -29.44 13.60 16.32
CA LYS A 124 -29.87 14.09 17.63
C LYS A 124 -31.40 14.13 17.57
N SER A 125 -32.07 13.14 18.14
CA SER A 125 -33.50 13.23 18.39
C SER A 125 -33.72 14.20 19.55
N SER A 126 -33.95 15.47 19.20
CA SER A 126 -34.67 16.42 20.03
C SER A 126 -36.12 16.42 19.59
N GLU A 127 -37.04 15.92 20.41
CA GLU A 127 -38.46 16.21 20.28
C GLU A 127 -38.97 16.75 21.62
N LYS A 128 -39.33 18.04 21.59
CA LYS A 128 -40.07 18.79 22.62
C LYS A 128 -41.56 18.67 22.30
N GLY A 129 -42.40 18.58 23.34
CA GLY A 129 -43.85 18.86 23.30
C GLY A 129 -44.42 18.58 24.71
N GLU A 130 -44.47 19.54 25.63
CA GLU A 130 -45.50 20.59 25.82
C GLU A 130 -46.86 20.06 26.33
N THR A 131 -47.17 20.36 27.60
CA THR A 131 -48.50 20.71 28.18
C THR A 131 -48.22 21.25 29.60
N SER A 132 -48.79 22.32 30.16
CA SER A 132 -49.74 23.34 29.70
C SER A 132 -49.83 24.43 30.79
N VAL A 133 -49.63 25.69 30.39
CA VAL A 133 -50.34 26.96 30.72
C VAL A 133 -50.51 27.42 32.21
N PRO A 134 -50.33 28.73 32.51
CA PRO A 134 -50.27 29.27 33.87
C PRO A 134 -51.59 29.91 34.37
N SER A 135 -51.74 30.01 35.69
CA SER A 135 -52.29 31.15 36.45
C SER A 135 -51.96 30.98 37.93
#